data_AF-A0AAV3VSY1-F1
#
_entry.id   AF-A0AAV3VSY1-F1
#
_cell.length_a   1.000
_cell.length_b   1.000
_cell.length_c   1.000
_cell.angle_alpha   90.00
_cell.angle_beta   90.00
_cell.angle_gamma   90.00
#
_symmetry.space_group_name_H-M   'P 1'
#
loop_
_entity.id
_entity.type
_entity.pdbx_description
1 polymer ?
#
loop_
_entity_poly.entity_id
_entity_poly.type
_entity_poly.pdbx_seq_one_letter_code
_entity_poly.pdbx_strand_id
1 'polypeptide(L)' 'MVATIILAGIIFGFIAFVIGKQIKKAKNGESGCGCGCSGCSSANACHGIKIKQK' A
#
# COMPACT_ATOMS: atom_id res chain seq x y z
N MET A 1 31.37 5.84 12.83
CA MET A 1 30.83 6.83 11.87
C MET A 1 30.43 6.19 10.54
N VAL A 2 31.29 5.36 9.92
CA VAL A 2 30.91 4.66 8.67
C VAL A 2 29.76 3.67 8.88
N ALA A 3 29.78 2.87 9.95
CA ALA A 3 28.72 1.91 10.27
C ALA A 3 27.34 2.57 10.47
N THR A 4 27.30 3.76 11.09
CA THR A 4 26.05 4.51 11.31
C THR A 4 25.48 5.06 10.00
N ILE A 5 26.33 5.48 9.06
CA ILE A 5 25.91 5.94 7.73
C ILE A 5 25.34 4.77 6.92
N ILE A 6 25.99 3.61 6.95
CA ILE A 6 25.50 2.40 6.27
C ILE A 6 24.14 1.99 6.84
N LEU A 7 24.00 1.96 8.17
CA LEU A 7 22.75 1.62 8.83
C LEU A 7 21.62 2.58 8.46
N ALA A 8 21.90 3.89 8.49
CA ALA A 8 20.93 4.91 8.10
C ALA A 8 20.49 4.74 6.63
N GLY A 9 21.42 4.46 5.71
CA GLY A 9 21.11 4.22 4.31
C GLY A 9 20.19 3.02 4.08
N ILE A 10 20.40 1.92 4.79
CA ILE A 10 19.54 0.73 4.69
C ILE A 10 18.12 1.04 5.18
N ILE A 11 18.00 1.67 6.35
CA ILE A 11 16.69 2.04 6.92
C ILE A 11 15.93 2.96 5.97
N PHE A 12 16.60 4.00 5.45
CA PHE A 12 15.98 4.95 4.54
C PHE A 12 15.56 4.30 3.21
N GLY A 13 16.39 3.40 2.67
CA GLY A 13 16.07 2.62 1.48
C GLY A 13 14.85 1.72 1.67
N PHE A 14 14.74 1.04 2.81
CA PHE A 14 13.57 0.22 3.16
C PHE A 14 12.30 1.05 3.29
N ILE A 15 12.36 2.20 3.96
CA ILE A 15 11.22 3.12 4.09
C ILE A 15 10.75 3.59 2.71
N ALA A 16 11.67 4.06 1.86
CA ALA A 16 11.35 4.50 0.51
C ALA A 16 10.74 3.37 -0.34
N PHE A 17 11.24 2.14 -0.19
CA PHE A 17 10.71 0.97 -0.88
C PHE A 17 9.28 0.64 -0.45
N VAL A 18 9.00 0.63 0.86
CA VAL A 18 7.65 0.37 1.39
C VAL A 18 6.68 1.46 0.94
N ILE A 19 7.06 2.73 1.07
CA ILE A 19 6.23 3.87 0.62
C ILE A 19 5.99 3.80 -0.89
N GLY A 20 7.02 3.54 -1.70
CA GLY A 20 6.89 3.39 -3.14
C GLY A 20 5.95 2.24 -3.52
N LYS A 21 6.02 1.11 -2.80
CA LYS A 21 5.11 -0.04 -3.01
C LYS A 21 3.68 0.32 -2.61
N GLN A 22 3.49 1.04 -1.50
CA GLN A 22 2.17 1.52 -1.04
C GLN A 22 1.57 2.50 -2.05
N ILE A 23 2.33 3.46 -2.57
CA ILE A 23 1.88 4.41 -3.59
C ILE A 23 1.56 3.67 -4.89
N LYS A 24 2.37 2.69 -5.30
CA LYS A 24 2.10 1.88 -6.50
C LYS A 24 0.81 1.08 -6.34
N LYS A 25 0.60 0.45 -5.18
CA LYS A 25 -0.66 -0.24 -4.83
C LYS A 25 -1.84 0.71 -4.84
N ALA A 26 -1.68 1.90 -4.26
CA ALA A 26 -2.71 2.92 -4.25
C ALA A 26 -3.09 3.41 -5.65
N LYS A 27 -2.10 3.66 -6.51
CA LYS A 27 -2.31 4.01 -7.91
C LYS A 27 -2.96 2.88 -8.71
N ASN A 28 -2.66 1.63 -8.37
CA ASN A 28 -3.29 0.45 -8.96
C ASN A 28 -4.71 0.18 -8.42
N GLY A 29 -5.24 1.04 -7.54
CA GLY A 29 -6.57 0.88 -6.96
C GLY A 29 -6.65 -0.13 -5.81
N GLU A 30 -5.51 -0.66 -5.35
CA GLU A 30 -5.39 -1.55 -4.18
C GLU A 30 -5.33 -0.77 -2.85
N SER A 31 -5.99 0.40 -2.75
CA SER A 31 -6.05 1.22 -1.51
C SER A 31 -7.19 0.84 -0.56
N GLY A 32 -7.90 -0.25 -0.82
CA GLY A 32 -9.04 -0.69 0.00
C GLY A 32 -8.64 -1.67 1.11
N CYS A 33 -9.57 -1.92 2.05
CA CYS A 33 -9.49 -3.02 3.03
C CYS A 33 -8.93 -4.28 2.36
N GLY A 34 -7.92 -4.92 2.97
CA GLY A 34 -7.22 -6.09 2.41
C GLY A 34 -8.14 -7.29 2.10
N CYS A 35 -9.40 -7.24 2.54
CA CYS A 35 -10.49 -8.04 2.01
C CYS A 35 -10.89 -7.49 0.64
N GLY A 36 -10.38 -8.06 -0.45
CA GLY A 36 -10.86 -7.73 -1.79
C GLY A 36 -12.40 -7.67 -1.80
N CYS A 37 -12.98 -6.58 -2.33
CA CYS A 37 -14.42 -6.29 -2.16
C CYS A 37 -15.35 -7.44 -2.58
N SER A 38 -14.88 -8.40 -3.38
CA SER A 38 -15.61 -9.61 -3.77
C SER A 38 -15.87 -10.60 -2.61
N GLY A 39 -15.18 -10.49 -1.48
CA GLY A 39 -15.34 -11.38 -0.31
C GLY A 39 -15.64 -10.66 1.01
N CYS A 40 -15.94 -9.36 0.97
CA CYS A 40 -16.19 -8.56 2.17
C CYS A 40 -17.66 -8.69 2.62
N SER A 41 -17.91 -9.27 3.79
CA SER A 41 -19.27 -9.39 4.37
C SER A 41 -19.98 -8.04 4.59
N SER A 42 -19.24 -6.94 4.60
CA SER A 42 -19.76 -5.57 4.70
C SER A 42 -19.83 -4.83 3.36
N ALA A 43 -19.71 -5.53 2.22
CA ALA A 43 -19.74 -4.92 0.88
C ALA A 43 -21.00 -4.07 0.61
N ASN A 44 -22.15 -4.40 1.21
CA ASN A 44 -23.38 -3.61 1.10
C ASN A 44 -23.31 -2.23 1.79
N ALA A 45 -22.46 -2.06 2.81
CA ALA A 45 -22.26 -0.76 3.47
C ALA A 45 -21.23 0.11 2.73
N CYS A 46 -20.44 -0.47 1.83
CA CYS A 46 -19.50 0.24 0.97
C CYS A 46 -20.24 0.94 -0.17
N HIS A 47 -20.85 2.08 0.14
CA HIS A 47 -21.45 2.97 -0.84
C HIS A 47 -20.37 3.72 -1.65
N GLY A 48 -20.56 3.80 -2.97
CA GLY A 48 -20.12 4.97 -3.76
C GLY A 48 -18.78 4.91 -4.48
N ILE A 49 -17.93 3.90 -4.29
CA ILE A 49 -16.64 3.84 -5.02
C ILE A 49 -16.69 2.80 -6.14
N LYS A 50 -16.77 3.30 -7.39
CA LYS A 50 -16.60 2.52 -8.62
C LYS A 50 -15.14 2.07 -8.75
N ILE A 51 -14.73 0.99 -8.08
CA ILE A 51 -13.40 0.41 -8.28
C ILE A 51 -13.41 -0.37 -9.61
N LYS A 52 -12.84 0.24 -10.65
CA LYS A 52 -12.63 -0.37 -11.97
C LYS A 52 -11.47 -1.38 -11.88
N GLN A 53 -11.79 -2.65 -11.64
CA GLN A 53 -10.86 -3.79 -11.75
C GLN A 53 -10.51 -4.03 -13.23
N LYS A 54 -9.25 -3.84 -13.62
CA LYS A 54 -8.65 -4.36 -14.85
C LYS A 54 -7.36 -5.07 -14.51
#